data_AF-Q2CEC6-F1
#
_entry.id   AF-Q2CEC6-F1
#
_cell.length_a   1.000
_cell.length_b   1.000
_cell.length_c   1.000
_cell.angle_alpha   90.00
_cell.angle_beta   90.00
_cell.angle_gamma   90.00
#
_symmetry.space_group_name_H-M   'P 1'
#
loop_
_entity.id
_entity.type
_entity.pdbx_description
1 polymer ?
#
loop_
_entity_poly.entity_id
_entity_poly.type
_entity_poly.pdbx_seq_one_letter_code
_entity_poly.pdbx_strand_id
1 'polypeptide(L)'
;MRPLLPGDLDTGVRALLAVPPARRPPLARRLVAAARAAERHRAVTGKAHPRHGTGSLASAAMTGPLAPLPGHCDRAYRACLALLIEACRSLP
;
A
#
# COMPACT_ATOMS: atom_id res chain seq x y z
N MET A 1 9.89 0.90 5.78
CA MET A 1 9.21 1.27 4.51
C MET A 1 9.89 2.52 4.02
N ARG A 2 10.05 2.68 2.70
CA ARG A 2 10.57 3.93 2.13
C ARG A 2 9.63 5.12 2.45
N PRO A 3 10.11 6.37 2.37
CA PRO A 3 9.25 7.54 2.49
C PRO A 3 8.01 7.43 1.60
N LEU A 4 6.85 7.76 2.16
CA LEU A 4 5.56 7.64 1.51
C LEU A 4 5.32 8.83 0.59
N LEU A 5 5.08 8.58 -0.70
CA LEU A 5 4.78 9.61 -1.69
C LEU A 5 3.28 9.66 -2.01
N PRO A 6 2.75 10.78 -2.53
CA PRO A 6 1.36 10.85 -2.98
C PRO A 6 0.98 9.74 -3.98
N GLY A 7 1.86 9.43 -4.94
CA GLY A 7 1.64 8.35 -5.91
C GLY A 7 1.62 6.95 -5.29
N ASP A 8 2.29 6.74 -4.15
CA ASP A 8 2.16 5.49 -3.38
C ASP A 8 0.77 5.36 -2.77
N LEU A 9 0.22 6.46 -2.27
CA LEU A 9 -1.12 6.50 -1.70
C LEU A 9 -2.18 6.25 -2.78
N ASP A 10 -2.04 6.86 -3.95
CA ASP A 10 -2.94 6.61 -5.08
C ASP A 10 -2.91 5.14 -5.50
N THR A 11 -1.71 4.55 -5.60
CA THR A 11 -1.56 3.14 -5.95
C THR A 11 -2.15 2.22 -4.87
N GLY A 12 -1.95 2.55 -3.59
CA GLY A 12 -2.57 1.85 -2.48
C GLY A 12 -4.09 1.94 -2.49
N VAL A 13 -4.66 3.13 -2.78
CA VAL A 13 -6.11 3.32 -2.89
C VAL A 13 -6.67 2.44 -4.00
N ARG A 14 -6.02 2.41 -5.18
CA ARG A 14 -6.43 1.52 -6.28
C ARG A 14 -6.45 0.04 -5.88
N ALA A 15 -5.48 -0.41 -5.09
CA ALA A 15 -5.46 -1.78 -4.58
C ALA A 15 -6.61 -2.06 -3.61
N LEU A 16 -6.97 -1.11 -2.74
CA LEU A 16 -8.11 -1.26 -1.83
C LEU A 16 -9.46 -1.19 -2.58
N LEU A 17 -9.57 -0.36 -3.61
CA LEU A 17 -10.76 -0.27 -4.45
C LEU A 17 -11.00 -1.54 -5.26
N ALA A 18 -9.95 -2.32 -5.56
CA ALA A 18 -10.04 -3.59 -6.26
C ALA A 18 -10.65 -4.73 -5.42
N VAL A 19 -10.94 -4.51 -4.14
CA VAL A 19 -11.55 -5.51 -3.25
C VAL A 19 -12.83 -5.00 -2.57
N PRO A 20 -13.74 -5.92 -2.16
CA PRO A 20 -14.94 -5.56 -1.41
C PRO A 20 -14.62 -4.78 -0.12
N PRO A 21 -15.51 -3.87 0.35
CA PRO A 21 -15.26 -3.01 1.50
C PRO A 21 -14.76 -3.74 2.76
N ALA A 22 -15.33 -4.91 3.07
CA ALA A 22 -14.94 -5.72 4.23
C ALA A 22 -13.47 -6.20 4.19
N ARG A 23 -12.87 -6.29 3.00
CA ARG A 23 -11.47 -6.72 2.82
C ARG A 23 -10.47 -5.57 2.80
N ARG A 24 -10.91 -4.32 2.74
CA ARG A 24 -10.02 -3.15 2.62
C ARG A 24 -9.15 -2.92 3.86
N PRO A 25 -9.69 -2.92 5.10
CA PRO A 25 -8.85 -2.72 6.28
C PRO A 25 -7.72 -3.77 6.46
N PRO A 26 -7.99 -5.09 6.37
CA PRO A 26 -6.91 -6.07 6.49
C PRO A 26 -5.93 -6.00 5.31
N LEU A 27 -6.39 -5.66 4.10
CA LEU A 27 -5.49 -5.45 2.96
C LEU A 27 -4.56 -4.25 3.18
N ALA A 28 -5.06 -3.12 3.68
CA ALA A 28 -4.26 -1.93 3.96
C ALA A 28 -3.10 -2.26 4.92
N ARG A 29 -3.39 -2.96 6.02
CA ARG A 29 -2.38 -3.43 6.98
C ARG A 29 -1.35 -4.36 6.31
N ARG A 30 -1.82 -5.29 5.48
CA ARG A 30 -0.94 -6.23 4.75
C ARG A 30 0.01 -5.50 3.80
N LEU A 31 -0.47 -4.50 3.05
CA LEU A 31 0.35 -3.74 2.11
C LEU A 31 1.47 -2.97 2.84
N VAL A 32 1.13 -2.28 3.93
CA VAL A 32 2.13 -1.56 4.74
C VAL A 32 3.14 -2.54 5.37
N ALA A 33 2.67 -3.66 5.92
CA ALA A 33 3.55 -4.69 6.48
C ALA A 33 4.52 -5.27 5.43
N ALA A 34 4.02 -5.56 4.22
CA ALA A 34 4.82 -6.03 3.10
C ALA A 34 5.88 -5.00 2.68
N ALA A 35 5.51 -3.72 2.55
CA ALA A 35 6.45 -2.65 2.21
C ALA A 35 7.52 -2.46 3.30
N ARG A 36 7.17 -2.59 4.58
CA ARG A 36 8.15 -2.58 5.69
C ARG A 36 9.09 -3.79 5.63
N ALA A 37 8.57 -4.99 5.39
CA ALA A 37 9.37 -6.20 5.25
C ALA A 37 10.33 -6.13 4.06
N ALA A 38 9.86 -5.61 2.93
CA ALA A 38 10.68 -5.39 1.75
C ALA A 38 11.83 -4.42 2.02
N GLU A 39 11.55 -3.32 2.72
CA GLU A 39 12.60 -2.36 3.08
C GLU A 39 13.64 -2.96 4.02
N ARG A 40 13.24 -3.75 5.02
CA ARG A 40 14.20 -4.44 5.90
C ARG A 40 15.11 -5.38 5.12
N HIS A 41 14.56 -6.16 4.20
CA HIS A 41 15.35 -7.05 3.35
C HIS A 41 16.32 -6.27 2.45
N ARG A 42 15.84 -5.19 1.83
CA ARG A 42 16.68 -4.34 0.99
C ARG A 42 17.78 -3.64 1.77
N ALA A 43 17.52 -3.19 2.99
CA ALA A 43 18.53 -2.57 3.86
C ALA A 43 19.66 -3.55 4.21
N VAL A 44 19.35 -4.84 4.35
CA VAL A 44 20.35 -5.88 4.64
C VAL A 44 21.08 -6.36 3.38
N THR A 45 20.37 -6.54 2.27
CA THR A 45 20.91 -7.24 1.08
C THR A 45 21.27 -6.32 -0.08
N GLY A 46 20.84 -5.06 -0.05
CA GLY A 46 20.88 -4.13 -1.18
C GLY A 46 19.88 -4.43 -2.30
N LYS A 47 19.14 -5.55 -2.24
CA LYS A 47 18.26 -6.04 -3.30
C LYS A 47 16.79 -5.90 -2.96
N ALA A 48 15.93 -5.82 -3.98
CA ALA A 48 14.48 -5.83 -3.78
C ALA A 48 14.02 -7.17 -3.19
N HIS A 49 13.01 -7.14 -2.32
CA HIS A 49 12.44 -8.35 -1.73
C HIS A 49 11.68 -9.14 -2.80
N PRO A 50 11.94 -10.45 -2.96
CA PRO A 50 11.45 -11.23 -4.10
C PRO A 50 9.92 -11.28 -4.21
N ARG A 51 9.20 -11.14 -3.09
CA ARG A 51 7.71 -11.15 -3.06
C ARG A 51 7.05 -9.79 -2.79
N HIS A 52 7.81 -8.82 -2.28
CA HIS A 52 7.24 -7.59 -1.70
C HIS A 52 7.82 -6.33 -2.31
N GLY A 53 8.75 -6.49 -3.26
CA GLY A 53 9.26 -5.40 -4.08
C GLY A 53 10.30 -4.55 -3.37
N THR A 54 10.29 -3.25 -3.65
CA THR A 54 11.43 -2.36 -3.38
C THR A 54 11.37 -1.66 -2.02
N GLY A 55 10.36 -1.94 -1.20
CA GLY A 55 10.15 -1.28 0.09
C GLY A 55 9.23 -0.06 0.05
N SER A 56 8.72 0.34 -1.14
CA SER A 56 7.66 1.34 -1.26
C SER A 56 6.26 0.71 -1.16
N LEU A 57 5.28 1.52 -0.75
CA LEU A 57 3.89 1.07 -0.68
C LEU A 57 3.31 0.81 -2.09
N ALA A 58 3.64 1.61 -3.10
CA ALA A 58 3.24 1.33 -4.48
C ALA A 58 3.75 -0.05 -4.94
N SER A 59 5.02 -0.38 -4.66
CA SER A 59 5.60 -1.65 -5.09
C SER A 59 4.89 -2.84 -4.43
N ALA A 60 4.50 -2.73 -3.17
CA ALA A 60 3.68 -3.73 -2.49
C ALA A 60 2.26 -3.81 -3.07
N ALA A 61 1.62 -2.68 -3.37
CA ALA A 61 0.27 -2.61 -3.93
C ALA A 61 0.17 -3.20 -5.35
N MET A 62 1.18 -2.96 -6.20
CA MET A 62 1.26 -3.47 -7.58
C MET A 62 1.43 -5.00 -7.68
N THR A 63 1.61 -5.71 -6.55
CA THR A 63 1.66 -7.19 -6.55
C THR A 63 0.28 -7.84 -6.73
N GLY A 64 -0.80 -7.07 -6.68
CA GLY A 64 -2.17 -7.54 -6.88
C GLY A 64 -2.98 -6.67 -7.85
N PRO A 65 -4.28 -6.97 -8.01
CA PRO A 65 -5.16 -6.20 -8.88
C PRO A 65 -5.27 -4.74 -8.43
N LEU A 66 -5.33 -3.83 -9.40
CA LEU A 66 -5.53 -2.41 -9.19
C LEU A 66 -6.79 -1.95 -9.92
N ALA A 67 -7.73 -1.36 -9.18
CA ALA A 67 -8.85 -0.67 -9.81
C ALA A 67 -8.37 0.60 -10.54
N PRO A 68 -9.18 1.15 -11.46
CA PRO A 68 -8.98 2.51 -11.96
C PRO A 68 -8.90 3.51 -10.81
N LEU A 69 -8.05 4.53 -10.94
CA LEU A 69 -8.02 5.63 -10.00
C LEU A 69 -9.24 6.54 -10.26
N PRO A 70 -10.02 6.91 -9.24
CA PRO A 70 -11.03 7.95 -9.41
C PRO A 70 -10.40 9.26 -9.90
N GLY A 71 -11.13 10.01 -10.74
CA GLY A 71 -10.62 11.29 -11.28
C GLY A 71 -10.44 12.41 -10.25
N HIS A 72 -10.94 12.22 -9.03
CA HIS A 72 -10.78 13.13 -7.90
C HIS A 72 -10.95 12.36 -6.57
N CYS A 73 -10.66 13.01 -5.43
CA CYS A 73 -10.76 12.42 -4.09
C CYS A 73 -12.22 12.21 -3.63
N ASP A 74 -12.96 11.33 -4.30
CA ASP A 74 -14.35 10.98 -3.98
C ASP A 74 -14.51 10.25 -2.63
N ARG A 75 -15.74 9.87 -2.27
CA ARG A 75 -16.02 9.19 -0.99
C ARG A 75 -15.25 7.88 -0.85
N ALA A 76 -15.15 7.09 -1.92
CA ALA A 76 -14.50 5.78 -1.88
C ALA A 76 -12.98 5.93 -1.77
N TYR A 77 -12.40 6.89 -2.50
CA TYR A 77 -10.99 7.27 -2.40
C TYR A 77 -10.65 7.68 -0.98
N ARG A 78 -11.37 8.65 -0.40
CA ARG A 78 -11.09 9.16 0.95
C ARG A 78 -11.18 8.06 2.02
N ALA A 79 -12.16 7.16 1.91
CA ALA A 79 -12.29 6.02 2.81
C ALA A 79 -11.09 5.06 2.71
N CYS A 80 -10.62 4.76 1.50
CA CYS A 80 -9.44 3.91 1.28
C CYS A 80 -8.16 4.60 1.75
N LEU A 81 -8.02 5.90 1.49
CA LEU A 81 -6.88 6.69 1.91
C LEU A 81 -6.76 6.71 3.43
N ALA A 82 -7.87 6.93 4.14
CA ALA A 82 -7.91 6.91 5.60
C ALA A 82 -7.41 5.57 6.17
N LEU A 83 -7.81 4.44 5.57
CA LEU A 83 -7.35 3.10 5.98
C LEU A 83 -5.84 2.92 5.78
N LEU A 84 -5.26 3.47 4.70
CA LEU A 84 -3.81 3.42 4.47
C LEU A 84 -3.05 4.28 5.46
N ILE A 85 -3.52 5.51 5.72
CA ILE A 85 -2.91 6.40 6.71
C ILE A 85 -2.96 5.75 8.10
N GLU A 86 -4.09 5.16 8.47
CA GLU A 86 -4.23 4.44 9.74
C GLU A 86 -3.31 3.22 9.83
N ALA A 87 -3.18 2.44 8.75
CA ALA A 87 -2.24 1.31 8.69
C ALA A 87 -0.78 1.76 8.83
N CYS A 88 -0.41 2.92 8.31
CA CYS A 88 0.93 3.49 8.46
C CYS A 88 1.22 3.89 9.93
N ARG A 89 0.23 4.40 10.65
CA ARG A 89 0.34 4.83 12.06
C ARG A 89 0.36 3.67 13.05
N SER A 90 -0.40 2.61 12.77
CA SER A 90 -0.63 1.49 13.71
C SER A 90 0.46 0.43 13.69
N LEU A 91 1.32 0.39 12.68
CA LEU A 91 2.43 -0.55 12.61
C LEU A 91 3.73 0.08 13.17
N PRO A 92 4.46 -0.63 14.05
CA PRO A 92 5.73 -0.15 14.62
C PRO A 92 6.81 -0.05 13.55
#